data_AF-A0A413N6S2-F1
#
_entry.id   AF-A0A413N6S2-F1
#
_cell.length_a   1.000
_cell.length_b   1.000
_cell.length_c   1.000
_cell.angle_alpha   90.00
_cell.angle_beta   90.00
_cell.angle_gamma   90.00
#
_symmetry.space_group_name_H-M   'P 1'
#
loop_
_entity.id
_entity.type
_entity.pdbx_description
1 polymer ?
#
loop_
_entity_poly.entity_id
_entity_poly.type
_entity_poly.pdbx_seq_one_letter_code
_entity_poly.pdbx_strand_id
1 'polypeptide(L)' 'MEKQTVIKSTLTKMPIGGSIHFPLNKRGSIRTTASNLKLDGYLFKTKMQIKENLIIVTRKK' A
#
# COMPACT_ATOMS: atom_id res chain seq x y z
N MET A 1 8.93 -13.05 11.80
CA MET A 1 9.25 -11.78 11.13
C MET A 1 8.76 -11.86 9.67
N GLU A 2 7.44 -11.82 9.40
CA GLU A 2 6.92 -12.27 8.07
C GLU A 2 5.89 -11.33 7.40
N LYS A 3 5.40 -10.29 8.08
CA LYS A 3 4.28 -9.49 7.54
C LYS A 3 4.69 -8.31 6.65
N GLN A 4 5.93 -7.83 6.73
CA GLN A 4 6.38 -6.65 5.96
C GLN A 4 6.77 -6.96 4.51
N THR A 5 7.38 -8.11 4.26
CA THR A 5 7.86 -8.52 2.92
C THR A 5 6.72 -8.68 1.91
N VAL A 6 5.55 -9.13 2.37
CA VAL A 6 4.37 -9.28 1.51
C VAL A 6 3.88 -7.92 1.01
N ILE A 7 3.75 -6.91 1.88
CA ILE A 7 3.22 -5.59 1.50
C ILE A 7 4.13 -4.92 0.46
N LYS A 8 5.45 -4.97 0.66
CA LYS A 8 6.42 -4.37 -0.30
C LYS A 8 6.29 -5.03 -1.67
N SER A 9 6.31 -6.36 -1.72
CA SER A 9 6.19 -7.14 -2.97
C SER A 9 4.87 -6.86 -3.69
N THR A 10 3.77 -6.75 -2.94
CA THR A 10 2.46 -6.42 -3.48
C THR A 10 2.43 -5.02 -4.09
N LEU A 11 3.00 -4.02 -3.43
CA LEU A 11 3.02 -2.64 -3.92
C LEU A 11 3.93 -2.43 -5.14
N THR A 12 5.06 -3.16 -5.23
CA THR A 12 5.98 -3.04 -6.37
C THR A 12 5.48 -3.77 -7.61
N LYS A 13 4.85 -4.95 -7.45
CA LYS A 13 4.25 -5.73 -8.54
C LYS A 13 2.94 -5.14 -9.06
N MET A 14 2.30 -4.24 -8.31
CA MET A 14 1.04 -3.62 -8.71
C MET A 14 1.25 -2.70 -9.93
N PRO A 15 0.44 -2.82 -11.00
CA PRO A 15 0.55 -1.95 -12.17
C PRO A 15 0.18 -0.50 -11.83
N ILE A 16 0.67 0.46 -12.64
CA ILE A 16 0.27 1.87 -12.55
C ILE A 16 -1.24 1.97 -12.81
N GLY A 17 -1.96 2.70 -11.94
CA GLY A 17 -3.42 2.78 -11.97
C GLY A 17 -4.12 1.64 -11.20
N GLY A 18 -3.40 0.55 -10.90
CA GLY A 18 -3.90 -0.55 -10.09
C GLY A 18 -4.19 -0.13 -8.66
N SER A 19 -5.18 -0.78 -8.04
CA SER A 19 -5.55 -0.58 -6.63
C SER A 19 -5.64 -1.91 -5.90
N ILE A 20 -5.12 -1.95 -4.67
CA ILE A 20 -5.17 -3.12 -3.80
C ILE A 20 -5.74 -2.73 -2.44
N HIS A 21 -6.56 -3.63 -1.90
CA HIS A 21 -7.18 -3.52 -0.60
C HIS A 21 -6.32 -4.20 0.45
N PHE A 22 -6.12 -3.51 1.57
CA PHE A 22 -5.49 -4.09 2.74
C PHE A 22 -6.38 -3.86 3.97
N PRO A 23 -6.24 -4.71 5.01
CA PRO A 23 -6.91 -4.47 6.28
C PRO A 23 -6.40 -3.19 6.96
N LEU A 24 -7.29 -2.42 7.59
CA LEU A 24 -6.94 -1.16 8.26
C LEU A 24 -5.93 -1.36 9.40
N ASN A 25 -5.92 -2.54 10.04
CA ASN A 25 -4.96 -2.87 11.11
C ASN A 25 -3.50 -2.86 10.65
N LYS A 26 -3.24 -2.98 9.33
CA LYS A 26 -1.91 -2.89 8.73
C LYS A 26 -1.58 -1.49 8.20
N ARG A 27 -2.43 -0.48 8.43
CA ARG A 27 -2.27 0.90 7.94
C ARG A 27 -0.87 1.46 8.20
N GLY A 28 -0.36 1.28 9.41
CA GLY A 28 0.98 1.76 9.80
C GLY A 28 2.06 1.17 8.89
N SER A 29 2.11 -0.15 8.78
CA SER A 29 3.07 -0.85 7.92
C SER A 29 2.92 -0.44 6.45
N ILE A 30 1.70 -0.34 5.94
CA ILE A 30 1.43 0.07 4.55
C ILE A 30 1.95 1.47 4.28
N ARG A 31 1.68 2.42 5.19
CA ARG A 31 2.15 3.79 5.04
C ARG A 31 3.68 3.87 5.08
N THR A 32 4.32 3.13 5.99
CA THR A 32 5.79 3.06 6.05
C THR A 32 6.37 2.46 4.76
N THR A 33 5.83 1.34 4.30
CA THR A 33 6.31 0.71 3.05
C THR A 33 6.10 1.60 1.83
N ALA A 34 4.93 2.24 1.71
CA ALA A 34 4.64 3.17 0.62
C ALA A 34 5.57 4.41 0.64
N SER A 35 5.86 4.96 1.83
CA SER A 35 6.83 6.04 2.00
C SER A 35 8.24 5.63 1.59
N ASN A 36 8.69 4.43 1.97
CA ASN A 36 10.00 3.93 1.56
C ASN A 36 10.08 3.76 0.05
N LEU A 37 9.06 3.16 -0.57
CA LEU A 37 8.99 2.97 -2.02
C LEU A 37 8.87 4.29 -2.78
N LYS A 38 8.41 5.38 -2.15
CA LYS A 38 8.43 6.72 -2.74
C LYS A 38 9.84 7.22 -3.00
N LEU A 39 10.82 6.83 -2.17
CA LEU A 39 12.23 7.12 -2.40
C LEU A 39 12.79 6.38 -3.62
N ASP A 40 12.22 5.20 -3.92
CA ASP A 40 12.56 4.38 -5.09
C ASP A 40 11.79 4.80 -6.36
N GLY A 41 11.08 5.94 -6.34
CA GLY A 41 10.33 6.46 -7.49
C GLY A 41 8.89 5.94 -7.66
N TYR A 42 8.36 5.19 -6.69
CA TYR A 42 6.97 4.72 -6.74
C TYR A 42 6.01 5.72 -6.11
N LEU A 43 4.95 6.07 -6.81
CA LEU A 43 3.93 6.98 -6.28
C LEU A 43 2.68 6.18 -5.86
N PHE A 44 2.15 6.47 -4.66
CA PHE A 44 0.93 5.80 -4.16
C PHE A 44 -0.08 6.81 -3.58
N LYS A 45 -1.36 6.57 -3.84
CA LYS A 45 -2.49 7.25 -3.21
C LYS A 45 -3.18 6.26 -2.28
N THR A 46 -3.46 6.66 -1.05
CA THR A 46 -4.20 5.83 -0.10
C THR A 46 -5.59 6.41 0.20
N LYS A 47 -6.59 5.54 0.34
CA LYS A 47 -7.95 5.90 0.74
C LYS A 47 -8.41 4.94 1.84
N MET A 48 -8.90 5.48 2.95
CA MET A 48 -9.44 4.67 4.04
C MET A 48 -10.94 4.49 3.86
N GLN A 49 -11.41 3.25 4.00
CA GLN A 49 -12.82 2.91 4.12
C GLN A 49 -13.07 2.37 5.53
N ILE A 50 -13.44 3.28 6.44
CA ILE A 50 -13.63 2.95 7.86
C ILE A 50 -14.80 1.98 8.04
N LYS A 51 -15.89 2.15 7.28
CA LYS A 51 -17.06 1.25 7.30
C LYS A 51 -16.72 -0.21 6.98
N GLU A 52 -15.75 -0.42 6.09
CA GLU A 52 -15.35 -1.76 5.63
C GLU A 52 -14.06 -2.25 6.32
N ASN A 53 -13.48 -1.44 7.21
CA ASN A 53 -12.19 -1.71 7.88
C ASN A 53 -11.04 -2.00 6.88
N LEU A 54 -11.02 -1.27 5.76
CA LEU A 54 -10.04 -1.43 4.69
C LEU A 54 -9.29 -0.12 4.39
N ILE A 55 -8.07 -0.27 3.90
CA ILE A 55 -7.30 0.78 3.24
C ILE A 55 -7.01 0.37 1.80
N ILE A 56 -7.40 1.23 0.88
CA ILE A 56 -7.13 1.10 -0.54
C ILE A 56 -5.82 1.81 -0.84
N VAL A 57 -4.90 1.13 -1.52
CA VAL A 57 -3.67 1.71 -2.03
C VAL A 57 -3.69 1.65 -3.55
N THR A 58 -3.62 2.80 -4.18
CA THR A 58 -3.59 2.95 -5.64
C THR A 58 -2.20 3.42 -6.08
N ARG A 59 -1.57 2.75 -7.05
CA ARG A 59 -0.29 3.19 -7.61
C ARG A 59 -0.55 4.29 -8.63
N LYS A 60 0.18 5.37 -8.49
CA LYS A 60 0.22 6.51 -9.39
C LYS A 60 1.51 6.45 -10.22
N LYS A 61 1.49 7.14 -11.37
CA LYS A 61 2.63 7.24 -12.30
C LYS A 61 3.81 7.92 -11.62
#